data_AF-A0A4Q7DM04-F1
#
_entry.id   AF-A0A4Q7DM04-F1
#
_cell.length_a   1.000
_cell.length_b   1.000
_cell.length_c   1.000
_cell.angle_alpha   90.00
_cell.angle_beta   90.00
_cell.angle_gamma   90.00
#
_symmetry.space_group_name_H-M   'P 1'
#
loop_
_entity.id
_entity.type
_entity.pdbx_description
1 polymer ?
#
loop_
_entity_poly.entity_id
_entity_poly.type
_entity_poly.pdbx_seq_one_letter_code
_entity_poly.pdbx_strand_id
1 'polypeptide(L)' 'MNMTIDLNRIKAERIANDLTQDEVAKRMGWKTRAAYAKRENGIVSIGANELIKLASIFGYDKEDLGIFFKANVPEKERN' A
#
# COMPACT_ATOMS: atom_id res chain seq x y z
N MET A 1 3.47 -4.74 -20.34
CA MET A 1 2.98 -5.13 -19.01
C MET A 1 2.85 -3.87 -18.17
N ASN A 2 1.68 -3.56 -17.62
CA ASN A 2 1.52 -2.43 -16.71
C ASN A 2 1.58 -2.93 -15.26
N MET A 3 2.46 -2.35 -14.46
CA MET A 3 2.50 -2.59 -13.01
C MET A 3 1.53 -1.65 -12.30
N THR A 4 0.83 -2.17 -11.31
CA THR A 4 0.01 -1.36 -10.40
C THR A 4 0.31 -1.74 -8.96
N ILE A 5 0.09 -0.80 -8.04
CA ILE A 5 0.21 -1.06 -6.61
C ILE A 5 -0.78 -2.16 -6.22
N ASP A 6 -0.29 -3.16 -5.49
CA ASP A 6 -1.11 -4.20 -4.91
C ASP A 6 -1.66 -3.76 -3.55
N LEU A 7 -2.87 -3.22 -3.57
CA LEU A 7 -3.57 -2.77 -2.36
C LEU A 7 -3.84 -3.90 -1.37
N ASN A 8 -3.95 -5.15 -1.84
CA ASN A 8 -4.08 -6.30 -0.96
C ASN A 8 -2.80 -6.53 -0.16
N ARG A 9 -1.63 -6.36 -0.79
CA ARG A 9 -0.32 -6.42 -0.11
C ARG A 9 -0.19 -5.31 0.93
N ILE A 10 -0.56 -4.07 0.59
CA ILE A 10 -0.56 -2.95 1.55
C ILE A 10 -1.40 -3.28 2.80
N LYS A 11 -2.61 -3.80 2.60
CA LYS A 11 -3.50 -4.21 3.69
C LYS A 11 -2.93 -5.38 4.50
N ALA A 12 -2.35 -6.37 3.83
CA ALA A 12 -1.75 -7.53 4.47
C ALA A 12 -0.58 -7.13 5.38
N GLU A 13 0.33 -6.28 4.89
CA GLU A 13 1.47 -5.80 5.67
C GLU A 13 1.05 -4.96 6.87
N ARG A 14 0.01 -4.13 6.72
CA ARG A 14 -0.56 -3.41 7.85
C ARG A 14 -1.05 -4.37 8.95
N ILE A 15 -1.76 -5.43 8.57
CA ILE A 15 -2.28 -6.43 9.52
C ILE A 15 -1.13 -7.24 10.13
N ALA A 16 -0.13 -7.63 9.35
CA ALA A 16 1.05 -8.34 9.83
C ALA A 16 1.86 -7.53 10.86
N ASN A 17 1.84 -6.20 10.75
CA ASN A 17 2.43 -5.29 11.72
C ASN A 17 1.52 -4.95 12.91
N ASP A 18 0.34 -5.59 13.03
CA ASP A 18 -0.69 -5.32 14.05
C ASP A 18 -1.13 -3.85 14.13
N LEU A 19 -1.21 -3.19 12.97
CA LEU A 19 -1.56 -1.77 12.88
C LEU A 19 -3.02 -1.57 12.46
N THR A 20 -3.71 -0.69 13.18
CA THR A 20 -4.99 -0.14 12.74
C THR A 20 -4.78 0.89 11.63
N GLN A 21 -5.83 1.14 10.85
CA GLN A 21 -5.80 2.20 9.83
C GLN A 21 -5.57 3.60 10.43
N ASP A 22 -5.98 3.82 11.69
CA ASP A 22 -5.79 5.10 12.38
C ASP A 22 -4.33 5.31 12.79
N GLU A 23 -3.67 4.26 13.27
CA GLU A 23 -2.23 4.31 13.60
C GLU A 23 -1.37 4.56 12.37
N VAL A 24 -1.67 3.90 11.24
CA VAL A 24 -0.94 4.19 10.00
C VAL A 24 -1.19 5.62 9.54
N ALA A 25 -2.42 6.13 9.62
CA ALA A 25 -2.71 7.53 9.30
C ALA A 25 -1.91 8.50 10.18
N LYS A 26 -1.83 8.25 11.49
CA LYS A 26 -1.01 9.04 12.44
C LYS A 26 0.47 9.00 12.07
N ARG A 27 1.05 7.82 11.81
CA ARG A 27 2.46 7.65 11.39
C ARG A 27 2.75 8.33 10.04
N MET A 28 1.77 8.35 9.14
CA MET A 28 1.84 9.08 7.88
C MET A 28 1.80 10.60 8.06
N GLY A 29 1.38 11.10 9.23
CA GLY A 29 1.18 12.54 9.49
C GLY A 29 -0.18 13.05 8.98
N TRP A 30 -1.13 12.15 8.74
CA TRP A 30 -2.48 12.51 8.31
C TRP A 30 -3.41 12.72 9.49
N LYS A 31 -4.29 13.72 9.36
CA LYS A 31 -5.21 14.13 10.42
C LYS A 31 -6.35 13.16 10.68
N THR A 32 -6.67 12.28 9.73
CA THR A 32 -7.84 11.39 9.83
C THR A 32 -7.51 9.98 9.35
N ARG A 33 -8.03 8.96 10.06
CA ARG A 33 -8.05 7.55 9.60
C ARG A 33 -8.54 7.43 8.15
N ALA A 34 -9.56 8.21 7.77
CA ALA A 34 -10.16 8.18 6.44
C ALA A 34 -9.15 8.48 5.32
N ALA A 35 -8.12 9.29 5.57
CA ALA A 35 -7.08 9.59 4.59
C ALA A 35 -6.29 8.32 4.18
N TYR A 36 -5.97 7.46 5.15
CA TYR A 36 -5.34 6.17 4.89
C TYR A 36 -6.33 5.15 4.34
N ALA A 37 -7.53 5.05 4.92
CA ALA A 37 -8.54 4.09 4.48
C ALA A 37 -8.93 4.24 3.00
N LYS A 38 -9.05 5.47 2.50
CA LYS A 38 -9.31 5.73 1.07
C LYS A 38 -8.20 5.22 0.16
N ARG A 39 -6.94 5.28 0.61
CA ARG A 39 -5.77 4.80 -0.14
C ARG A 39 -5.66 3.30 -0.13
N GLU A 40 -5.81 2.69 1.05
CA GLU A 40 -5.83 1.22 1.19
C GLU A 40 -6.96 0.59 0.38
N ASN A 41 -8.11 1.26 0.26
CA ASN A 41 -9.25 0.80 -0.53
C ASN A 41 -9.21 1.22 -2.01
N GLY A 42 -8.18 1.95 -2.45
CA GLY A 42 -8.03 2.36 -3.85
C GLY A 42 -8.95 3.49 -4.34
N ILE A 43 -9.66 4.16 -3.44
CA ILE A 43 -10.48 5.36 -3.73
C ILE A 43 -9.58 6.56 -4.06
N VAL A 44 -8.41 6.63 -3.41
CA VAL A 44 -7.37 7.63 -3.68
C VAL A 44 -6.09 6.87 -4.01
N SER A 45 -5.43 7.23 -5.10
CA SER A 45 -4.16 6.62 -5.50
C SER A 45 -3.05 6.88 -4.48
N ILE A 46 -2.17 5.89 -4.27
CA ILE A 46 -0.97 6.03 -3.45
C ILE A 46 0.14 6.60 -4.32
N GLY A 47 0.68 7.76 -3.94
CA GLY A 47 1.83 8.36 -4.62
C GLY A 47 3.16 7.68 -4.26
N ALA A 48 4.22 7.92 -5.04
CA ALA A 48 5.53 7.29 -4.80
C ALA A 48 6.11 7.60 -3.41
N ASN A 49 6.06 8.86 -2.97
CA ASN A 49 6.52 9.25 -1.63
C ASN A 49 5.66 8.64 -0.51
N GLU A 50 4.36 8.47 -0.76
CA GLU A 50 3.47 7.82 0.20
C GLU A 50 3.80 6.34 0.31
N LEU A 51 4.08 5.67 -0.81
CA LEU A 51 4.48 4.27 -0.83
C LEU A 51 5.79 4.03 -0.08
N ILE A 52 6.82 4.87 -0.30
CA ILE A 52 8.10 4.79 0.43
C ILE A 52 7.87 4.90 1.94
N LYS A 53 7.02 5.85 2.37
CA LYS A 53 6.74 6.04 3.79
C LYS A 53 5.93 4.89 4.39
N LEU A 54 4.96 4.35 3.65
CA LEU A 54 4.20 3.16 4.07
C LEU A 54 5.10 1.94 4.21
N ALA A 55 5.97 1.68 3.24
CA ALA A 55 6.94 0.60 3.30
C ALA A 55 7.82 0.70 4.56
N SER A 56 8.35 1.90 4.84
CA SER A 56 9.12 2.16 6.06
C SER A 56 8.32 1.92 7.35
N ILE A 57 7.03 2.31 7.38
CA ILE A 57 6.15 2.03 8.53
C ILE A 57 5.95 0.51 8.74
N PHE A 58 5.95 -0.26 7.65
CA PHE A 58 5.79 -1.72 7.67
C PHE A 58 7.11 -2.48 7.82
N GLY A 59 8.24 -1.79 7.97
CA GLY A 59 9.54 -2.40 8.20
C GLY A 59 10.34 -2.75 6.93
N TYR A 60 10.01 -2.15 5.79
CA TYR A 60 10.68 -2.37 4.52
C TYR A 60 11.51 -1.17 4.08
N ASP A 61 12.63 -1.44 3.42
CA ASP A 61 13.48 -0.43 2.81
C ASP A 61 13.06 -0.14 1.36
N LYS A 62 13.68 0.87 0.76
CA LYS A 62 13.39 1.30 -0.62
C LYS A 62 13.66 0.21 -1.66
N GLU A 63 14.56 -0.70 -1.33
CA GLU A 63 14.97 -1.83 -2.18
C GLU A 63 13.86 -2.90 -2.25
N ASP A 64 13.03 -3.00 -1.21
CA ASP A 64 11.96 -4.00 -1.11
C ASP A 64 10.64 -3.54 -1.73
N LEU A 65 10.56 -2.31 -2.25
CA LEU A 65 9.29 -1.73 -2.74
C LEU A 65 8.63 -2.58 -3.84
N GLY A 66 9.42 -3.39 -4.55
CA GLY A 66 8.93 -4.33 -5.55
C GLY A 66 7.79 -5.23 -5.07
N ILE A 67 7.78 -5.60 -3.78
CA ILE A 67 6.73 -6.47 -3.20
C ILE A 67 5.33 -5.86 -3.27
N PHE A 68 5.23 -4.53 -3.32
CA PHE A 68 3.95 -3.81 -3.35
C PHE A 68 3.40 -3.61 -4.76
N PHE A 69 4.03 -4.19 -5.78
CA PHE A 69 3.53 -4.13 -7.15
C PHE A 69 3.05 -5.50 -7.62
N LYS A 70 1.96 -5.50 -8.39
CA LYS A 70 1.51 -6.67 -9.14
C LYS A 70 1.52 -6.38 -10.63
N ALA A 71 1.86 -7.39 -11.42
CA ALA A 71 1.70 -7.34 -12.86
C ALA A 71 0.20 -7.37 -13.20
N ASN A 72 -0.28 -6.41 -14.00
CA ASN A 72 -1.58 -6.56 -14.65
C ASN A 72 -1.41 -7.53 -15.81
N VAL A 73 -1.68 -8.80 -15.55
CA VAL A 73 -1.89 -9.79 -16.60
C VAL A 73 -3.34 -9.66 -17.07
N PRO A 74 -3.58 -9.35 -18.36
CA PRO A 74 -4.92 -9.34 -18.95
C PRO A 74 -5.62 -10.68 -18.70
N GLU A 75 -6.92 -10.68 -18.39
CA GLU A 75 -7.68 -11.91 -18.06
C GLU A 75 -7.58 -13.01 -19.12
N LYS A 76 -7.33 -12.64 -20.39
CA LYS A 76 -7.16 -13.60 -21.49
C LYS A 76 -5.89 -14.47 -21.41
N GLU A 77 -4.91 -14.10 -20.59
CA GLU A 77 -3.63 -14.82 -20.47
C GLU A 77 -3.45 -15.52 -19.12
N ARG A 78 -4.51 -15.66 -18.34
CA ARG A 78 -4.50 -16.38 -17.04
C ARG A 78 -4.94 -17.85 -17.15
N ASN A 79 -5.11 -18.36 -18.37
CA ASN A 79 -5.50 -19.75 -18.66
C ASN A 79 -4.29 -20.68 -18.64
#